data_AF-A0A7C6BCC0-F1
#
_entry.id   AF-A0A7C6BCC0-F1
#
_cell.length_a   1.000
_cell.length_b   1.000
_cell.length_c   1.000
_cell.angle_alpha   90.00
_cell.angle_beta   90.00
_cell.angle_gamma   90.00
#
_symmetry.space_group_name_H-M   'P 1'
#
loop_
_entity.id
_entity.type
_entity.pdbx_description
1 polymer ?
#
loop_
_entity_poly.entity_id
_entity_poly.type
_entity_poly.pdbx_seq_one_letter_code
_entity_poly.pdbx_strand_id
1 'polypeptide(L)'
;MHRPFDSFVILAEMRTGSNFLESNINEVPGLHSYGEVFNPYQFNGPGQEKMLGITLAERDADPMKLIEKMRANFDGVYGFRLFHDHDARVFDHV
;
A
#
# COMPACT_ATOMS: atom_id res chain seq x y z
N MET A 1 11.06 22.09 -2.24
CA MET A 1 9.80 22.26 -1.49
C MET A 1 9.89 21.39 -0.25
N HIS A 2 9.55 21.90 0.93
CA HIS A 2 9.52 21.08 2.14
C HIS A 2 8.30 20.16 2.06
N ARG A 3 8.53 18.85 1.94
CA ARG A 3 7.48 17.83 1.95
C ARG A 3 7.35 17.30 3.39
N PRO A 4 6.26 17.61 4.12
CA PRO A 4 6.11 17.20 5.52
C PRO A 4 5.78 15.71 5.68
N PHE A 5 5.29 15.05 4.63
CA PHE A 5 4.87 13.65 4.66
C PHE A 5 5.39 12.88 3.45
N ASP A 6 5.92 11.68 3.68
CA ASP A 6 6.34 10.77 2.60
C ASP A 6 5.26 9.77 2.22
N SER A 7 4.31 9.50 3.12
CA SER A 7 3.29 8.49 2.91
C SER A 7 1.93 8.80 3.55
N PHE A 8 0.90 8.09 3.12
CA PHE A 8 -0.43 8.04 3.73
C PHE A 8 -0.97 6.61 3.79
N VAL A 9 -1.95 6.37 4.66
CA VAL A 9 -2.67 5.08 4.74
C VAL A 9 -4.16 5.35 4.70
N ILE A 10 -4.88 4.58 3.87
CA ILE A 10 -6.34 4.57 3.85
C ILE A 10 -6.80 3.42 4.75
N LEU A 11 -7.23 3.77 5.97
CA LEU A 11 -7.91 2.84 6.87
C LEU A 11 -9.34 2.63 6.36
N ALA A 12 -9.71 1.40 6.04
CA ALA A 12 -10.96 1.09 5.38
C ALA A 12 -11.40 -0.36 5.62
N GLU A 13 -12.50 -0.76 4.98
CA GLU A 13 -13.04 -2.12 5.00
C GLU A 13 -13.64 -2.46 3.63
N MET A 14 -14.05 -3.72 3.47
CA MET A 14 -14.78 -4.16 2.28
C MET A 14 -16.03 -3.30 2.05
N ARG A 15 -16.19 -2.83 0.81
CA ARG A 15 -17.37 -2.08 0.34
C ARG A 15 -17.60 -0.71 1.02
N THR A 16 -16.58 -0.10 1.62
CA THR A 16 -16.66 1.26 2.18
C THR A 16 -16.44 2.39 1.17
N GLY A 17 -16.24 2.06 -0.11
CA GLY A 17 -15.89 3.04 -1.14
C GLY A 17 -14.38 3.34 -1.26
N SER A 18 -13.53 2.63 -0.50
CA SER A 18 -12.07 2.82 -0.51
C SER A 18 -11.43 2.62 -1.88
N ASN A 19 -11.96 1.72 -2.72
CA ASN A 19 -11.55 1.59 -4.13
C ASN A 19 -11.79 2.88 -4.94
N PHE A 20 -12.93 3.55 -4.73
CA PHE A 20 -13.26 4.79 -5.43
C PHE A 20 -12.39 5.95 -4.92
N LEU A 21 -12.13 6.00 -3.62
CA LEU A 21 -11.17 6.97 -3.07
C LEU A 21 -9.76 6.75 -3.66
N GLU A 22 -9.28 5.50 -3.70
CA GLU A 22 -8.00 5.14 -4.30
C GLU A 22 -7.91 5.60 -5.76
N SER A 23 -8.93 5.32 -6.57
CA SER A 23 -8.92 5.70 -7.99
C SER A 23 -8.79 7.21 -8.17
N ASN A 24 -9.52 8.00 -7.37
CA ASN A 24 -9.43 9.47 -7.41
C ASN A 24 -8.07 9.98 -6.91
N ILE A 25 -7.49 9.39 -5.87
CA ILE A 25 -6.14 9.75 -5.39
C ILE A 25 -5.10 9.52 -6.50
N ASN A 26 -5.20 8.42 -7.22
CA ASN A 26 -4.29 8.07 -8.31
C ASN A 26 -4.42 8.98 -9.54
N GLU A 27 -5.45 9.83 -9.63
CA GLU A 27 -5.57 10.88 -10.64
C GLU A 27 -4.84 12.18 -10.26
N VAL A 28 -4.45 12.35 -8.99
CA VAL A 28 -3.80 13.56 -8.49
C VAL A 28 -2.28 13.50 -8.71
N PRO A 29 -1.67 14.43 -9.47
CA PRO A 29 -0.22 14.46 -9.64
C PRO A 29 0.54 14.57 -8.32
N GLY A 30 1.56 13.73 -8.14
CA GLY A 30 2.39 13.69 -6.93
C GLY A 30 1.83 12.81 -5.80
N LEU A 31 0.68 12.15 -6.02
CA LEU A 31 0.14 11.11 -5.14
C LEU A 31 0.10 9.76 -5.86
N HIS A 32 0.28 8.68 -5.09
CA HIS A 32 0.06 7.33 -5.59
C HIS A 32 -0.37 6.39 -4.47
N SER A 33 -1.44 5.63 -4.67
CA SER A 33 -1.88 4.55 -3.80
C SER A 33 -1.69 3.21 -4.49
N TYR A 34 -0.96 2.31 -3.83
CA TYR A 34 -0.65 0.96 -4.30
C TYR A 34 -1.78 -0.06 -4.06
N GLY A 35 -2.86 0.34 -3.38
CA GLY A 35 -4.02 -0.51 -3.10
C GLY A 35 -3.84 -1.46 -1.92
N GLU A 36 -4.45 -2.65 -1.98
CA GLU A 36 -4.49 -3.63 -0.90
C GLU A 36 -3.26 -4.56 -0.94
N VAL A 37 -2.10 -4.03 -0.57
CA VAL A 37 -0.82 -4.76 -0.70
C VAL A 37 -0.44 -5.61 0.52
N PHE A 38 -1.20 -5.50 1.62
CA PHE A 38 -0.94 -6.20 2.88
C PHE A 38 -2.06 -7.17 3.31
N ASN A 39 -2.93 -7.53 2.37
CA ASN A 39 -3.93 -8.57 2.58
C ASN A 39 -3.22 -9.92 2.81
N PRO A 40 -3.59 -10.72 3.82
CA PRO A 40 -2.90 -11.98 4.12
C PRO A 40 -3.08 -13.07 3.05
N TYR A 41 -4.08 -12.94 2.18
CA TYR A 41 -4.43 -13.94 1.17
C TYR A 41 -4.03 -13.52 -0.25
N GLN A 42 -3.90 -12.22 -0.51
CA GLN A 42 -3.71 -11.67 -1.85
C GLN A 42 -2.65 -10.58 -1.85
N PHE A 43 -1.98 -10.39 -2.98
CA PHE A 43 -0.98 -9.34 -3.15
C PHE A 43 -1.48 -8.24 -4.10
N ASN A 44 -2.40 -7.39 -3.64
CA ASN A 44 -3.08 -6.40 -4.48
C ASN A 44 -3.98 -7.00 -5.58
N GLY A 45 -4.69 -8.08 -5.25
CA GLY A 45 -5.69 -8.71 -6.08
C GLY A 45 -5.38 -10.15 -6.50
N PRO A 46 -6.32 -10.83 -7.18
CA PRO A 46 -6.20 -12.24 -7.53
C PRO A 46 -5.04 -12.53 -8.50
N GLY A 47 -4.22 -13.52 -8.17
CA GLY A 47 -3.15 -14.02 -9.06
C GLY A 47 -1.90 -13.14 -9.15
N GLN A 48 -1.86 -12.02 -8.42
CA GLN A 48 -0.67 -11.19 -8.34
C GLN A 48 0.33 -11.84 -7.36
N GLU A 49 1.52 -12.19 -7.85
CA GLU A 49 2.55 -12.86 -7.04
C GLU A 49 3.78 -11.99 -6.78
N LYS A 50 3.91 -10.88 -7.51
CA LYS A 50 5.08 -9.98 -7.43
C LYS A 50 4.67 -8.52 -7.59
N MET A 51 5.26 -7.62 -6.82
CA MET A 51 5.07 -6.18 -6.94
C MET A 51 6.35 -5.46 -6.53
N LEU A 52 6.73 -4.41 -7.28
CA LEU A 52 7.95 -3.62 -7.02
C LEU A 52 9.24 -4.46 -6.87
N GLY A 53 9.31 -5.59 -7.58
CA GLY A 53 10.44 -6.52 -7.52
C GLY A 53 10.49 -7.41 -6.28
N ILE A 54 9.43 -7.44 -5.47
CA ILE A 54 9.26 -8.31 -4.30
C ILE A 54 8.16 -9.34 -4.58
N THR A 55 8.37 -10.58 -4.18
CA THR A 55 7.39 -11.67 -4.25
C THR A 55 6.43 -11.66 -3.06
N LEU A 56 5.27 -12.31 -3.21
CA LEU A 56 4.33 -12.52 -2.09
C LEU A 56 5.03 -13.16 -0.88
N ALA A 57 5.85 -14.20 -1.10
CA ALA A 57 6.58 -14.87 -0.03
C ALA A 57 7.58 -13.95 0.69
N GLU A 58 8.27 -13.07 -0.04
CA GLU A 58 9.18 -12.09 0.56
C GLU A 58 8.43 -11.01 1.35
N ARG A 59 7.27 -10.57 0.85
CA ARG A 59 6.38 -9.66 1.59
C ARG A 59 5.85 -10.32 2.85
N ASP A 60 5.42 -11.58 2.77
CA ASP A 60 4.89 -12.32 3.93
C ASP A 60 5.98 -12.57 4.98
N ALA A 61 7.23 -12.81 4.54
CA ALA A 61 8.36 -12.90 5.45
C ALA A 61 8.66 -11.56 6.12
N ASP A 62 8.69 -10.47 5.35
CA ASP A 62 9.02 -9.12 5.83
C ASP A 62 8.28 -8.01 5.04
N PRO A 63 7.14 -7.53 5.54
CA PRO A 63 6.33 -6.53 4.84
C PRO A 63 7.01 -5.16 4.76
N MET A 64 8.01 -4.89 5.62
CA MET A 64 8.72 -3.61 5.63
C MET A 64 9.52 -3.40 4.35
N LYS A 65 10.03 -4.48 3.75
CA LYS A 65 10.72 -4.42 2.44
C LYS A 65 9.81 -3.84 1.36
N LEU A 66 8.52 -4.16 1.39
CA LEU A 66 7.58 -3.57 0.44
C LEU A 66 7.38 -2.08 0.69
N ILE A 67 7.30 -1.65 1.94
CA ILE A 67 7.22 -0.22 2.30
C ILE A 67 8.44 0.55 1.79
N GLU A 68 9.64 -0.01 1.99
CA GLU A 68 10.88 0.56 1.46
C GLU A 68 10.87 0.65 -0.07
N LYS A 69 10.36 -0.37 -0.76
CA LYS A 69 10.20 -0.33 -2.22
C LYS A 69 9.19 0.71 -2.67
N MET A 70 8.05 0.85 -2.00
CA MET A 70 7.06 1.88 -2.32
C MET A 70 7.67 3.28 -2.19
N ARG A 71 8.38 3.54 -1.08
CA ARG A 71 9.13 4.79 -0.85
C ARG A 71 10.16 5.07 -1.94
N ALA A 72 10.90 4.06 -2.36
CA ALA A 72 11.98 4.22 -3.35
C ALA A 72 11.48 4.35 -4.80
N ASN A 73 10.28 3.85 -5.11
CA ASN A 73 9.76 3.82 -6.49
C ASN A 73 8.87 5.01 -6.88
N PHE A 74 8.49 5.87 -5.92
CA PHE A 74 7.61 7.00 -6.20
C PHE A 74 8.18 8.32 -5.68
N ASP A 75 8.37 9.27 -6.59
CA ASP A 75 8.73 10.65 -6.24
C ASP A 75 7.47 11.46 -5.94
N GLY A 76 7.00 11.33 -4.71
CA GLY A 76 5.77 11.97 -4.22
C GLY A 76 5.33 11.39 -2.89
N VAL A 77 4.06 11.58 -2.54
CA VAL A 77 3.48 10.93 -1.35
C VAL A 77 2.82 9.63 -1.79
N TYR A 78 3.32 8.51 -1.29
CA TYR A 78 2.78 7.19 -1.61
C TYR A 78 1.82 6.69 -0.53
N GLY A 79 0.97 5.73 -0.84
CA GLY A 79 0.11 5.13 0.16
C GLY A 79 -0.46 3.79 -0.25
N PHE A 80 -1.29 3.23 0.61
CA PHE A 80 -1.94 1.94 0.43
C PHE A 80 -3.18 1.84 1.32
N ARG A 81 -3.97 0.78 1.10
CA ARG A 81 -5.14 0.46 1.91
C ARG A 81 -4.79 -0.57 2.98
N LEU A 82 -5.29 -0.33 4.19
CA LEU A 82 -5.09 -1.19 5.35
C LEU A 82 -6.45 -1.49 6.00
N PHE A 83 -6.81 -2.76 6.04
CA PHE A 83 -8.05 -3.26 6.66
C PHE A 83 -7.71 -3.97 7.97
N HIS A 84 -8.68 -4.14 8.86
CA HIS A 84 -8.46 -4.69 10.20
C HIS A 84 -7.77 -6.07 10.23
N ASP A 85 -7.90 -6.85 9.16
CA ASP A 85 -7.35 -8.20 9.01
C ASP A 85 -6.05 -8.27 8.19
N HIS A 86 -5.49 -7.10 7.81
CA HIS A 86 -4.19 -7.03 7.17
C HIS A 86 -3.05 -7.31 8.15
N ASP A 87 -1.83 -7.45 7.61
CA ASP A 87 -0.63 -7.76 8.38
C ASP A 87 -0.43 -6.83 9.59
N ALA A 88 -0.53 -7.40 10.80
CA ALA A 88 -0.41 -6.68 12.07
C ALA A 88 0.90 -5.89 12.20
N ARG A 89 1.98 -6.37 11.59
CA ARG A 89 3.30 -5.70 11.64
C ARG A 89 3.28 -4.34 10.93
N VAL A 90 2.35 -4.15 9.99
CA VAL A 90 2.17 -2.87 9.29
C VAL A 90 1.43 -1.88 10.17
N PHE A 91 0.47 -2.32 10.98
CA PHE A 91 -0.23 -1.45 11.94
C PHE A 91 0.71 -0.84 12.98
N ASP A 92 1.67 -1.62 13.49
CA ASP A 92 2.65 -1.12 14.47
C ASP A 92 3.66 -0.13 13.87
N HIS A 93 3.76 -0.07 12.53
CA HIS A 93 4.70 0.79 11.82
C HIS A 93 4.12 2.15 11.42
N VAL A 94 2.81 2.25 11.17
CA VAL A 94 2.15 3.41 10.56
C VAL A 94 1.58 4.42 11.55
#